data_AF-A0AAJ6LJH6-F1
#
_entry.id   AF-A0AAJ6LJH6-F1
#
_cell.length_a   1.000
_cell.length_b   1.000
_cell.length_c   1.000
_cell.angle_alpha   90.00
_cell.angle_beta   90.00
_cell.angle_gamma   90.00
#
_symmetry.space_group_name_H-M   'P 1'
#
loop_
_entity.id
_entity.type
_entity.pdbx_description
1 polymer ?
#
loop_
_entity_poly.entity_id
_entity_poly.type
_entity_poly.pdbx_seq_one_letter_code
_entity_poly.pdbx_strand_id
1 'polypeptide(L)'
;MKKIILYVFLIFPVITFAKNTQVKDGLYYGYWVYKDKGVLKEYGVLANNPRKDAGEYILSPTSELAATDEIYIQIKDNVPTIFFYHESSDADLNVVGWASAKFSEGEMIVSANTIRFLKEDSKERISVGDKFNGKVVRLDIGEKAPIEEVNDKGFSIDCNQYLKANNYAETGLPDVEEPDPSGRKGILVGYPATVFAVGELGICSAFLNDDVVPQIKKGWIQFRRLN
;
A
#
# COMPACT_ATOMS: atom_id res chain seq x y z
N MET A 1 37.51 49.09 -37.63
CA MET A 1 36.09 48.67 -37.66
C MET A 1 35.99 47.24 -37.13
N LYS A 2 35.64 47.05 -35.85
CA LYS A 2 35.43 45.72 -35.26
C LYS A 2 33.92 45.49 -35.13
N LYS A 3 33.37 44.52 -35.86
CA LYS A 3 31.97 44.08 -35.71
C LYS A 3 31.91 43.06 -34.58
N ILE A 4 31.23 43.41 -33.49
CA ILE A 4 30.90 42.49 -32.40
C ILE A 4 29.59 41.82 -32.80
N ILE A 5 29.63 40.51 -33.04
CA ILE A 5 28.44 39.69 -33.27
C ILE A 5 27.95 39.25 -31.90
N LEU A 6 26.79 39.76 -31.50
CA LEU A 6 26.12 39.39 -30.25
C LEU A 6 25.35 38.09 -30.48
N TYR A 7 25.78 37.00 -29.86
CA TYR A 7 25.02 35.74 -29.82
C TYR A 7 23.89 35.88 -28.78
N VAL A 8 22.65 35.96 -29.25
CA VAL A 8 21.46 35.88 -28.39
C VAL A 8 21.24 34.40 -28.06
N PHE A 9 21.56 34.02 -26.82
CA PHE A 9 21.15 32.73 -26.25
C PHE A 9 19.63 32.74 -26.07
N LEU A 10 18.91 32.06 -26.97
CA LEU A 10 17.50 31.71 -26.80
C LEU A 10 17.39 30.64 -25.72
N ILE A 11 17.20 31.07 -24.47
CA ILE A 11 16.86 30.20 -23.35
C ILE A 11 15.37 29.87 -23.52
N PHE A 12 15.06 28.75 -24.19
CA PHE A 12 13.71 28.22 -24.18
C PHE A 12 13.36 27.80 -22.75
N PRO A 13 12.31 28.35 -22.11
CA PRO A 13 11.82 27.80 -20.87
C PRO A 13 11.27 26.41 -21.18
N VAL A 14 11.98 25.38 -20.72
CA VAL A 14 11.44 24.02 -20.66
C VAL A 14 10.30 24.09 -19.65
N ILE A 15 9.07 24.23 -20.12
CA ILE A 15 7.88 24.09 -19.30
C ILE A 15 7.82 22.61 -18.93
N THR A 16 8.40 22.24 -17.79
CA THR A 16 8.16 20.95 -17.18
C THR A 16 6.72 20.96 -16.68
N PHE A 17 5.81 20.48 -17.52
CA PHE A 17 4.46 20.14 -17.09
C PHE A 17 4.62 19.01 -16.05
N ALA A 18 4.45 19.35 -14.78
CA ALA A 18 4.23 18.36 -13.75
C ALA A 18 3.02 17.52 -14.19
N LYS A 19 3.27 16.24 -14.46
CA LYS A 19 2.23 15.30 -14.86
C LYS A 19 1.37 15.09 -13.61
N ASN A 20 0.24 15.80 -13.52
CA ASN A 20 -0.74 15.54 -12.48
C ASN A 20 -1.37 14.18 -12.81
N THR A 21 -0.92 13.12 -12.13
CA THR A 21 -1.55 11.80 -12.21
C THR A 21 -2.95 11.93 -11.61
N GLN A 22 -3.98 12.01 -12.45
CA GLN A 22 -5.36 12.12 -12.01
C GLN A 22 -6.01 10.74 -12.08
N VAL A 23 -5.95 10.02 -10.96
CA VAL A 23 -6.65 8.73 -10.84
C VAL A 23 -8.15 9.02 -10.71
N LYS A 24 -8.99 8.34 -11.50
CA LYS A 24 -10.44 8.56 -11.48
C LYS A 24 -11.05 8.15 -10.13
N ASP A 25 -12.11 8.84 -9.74
CA ASP A 25 -12.91 8.44 -8.58
C ASP A 25 -13.44 7.02 -8.74
N GLY A 26 -13.48 6.27 -7.64
CA GLY A 26 -13.94 4.88 -7.64
C GLY A 26 -13.39 4.09 -6.47
N LEU A 27 -13.82 2.83 -6.37
CA LEU A 27 -13.25 1.87 -5.45
C LEU A 27 -12.29 0.96 -6.22
N TYR A 28 -11.11 0.74 -5.68
CA TYR A 28 -10.06 -0.08 -6.28
C TYR A 28 -9.71 -1.21 -5.34
N TYR A 29 -9.38 -2.37 -5.91
CA TYR A 29 -8.87 -3.53 -5.18
C TYR A 29 -7.45 -3.84 -5.63
N GLY A 30 -6.55 -4.08 -4.66
CA GLY A 30 -5.17 -4.47 -4.91
C GLY A 30 -5.08 -5.93 -5.36
N TYR A 31 -4.46 -6.17 -6.52
CA TYR A 31 -4.10 -7.50 -6.98
C TYR A 31 -2.59 -7.63 -6.99
N TRP A 32 -2.11 -8.65 -6.31
CA TRP A 32 -0.71 -9.00 -6.24
C TRP A 32 -0.27 -9.73 -7.49
N VAL A 33 0.58 -9.10 -8.31
CA VAL A 33 0.93 -9.63 -9.63
C VAL A 33 2.42 -9.64 -9.89
N TYR A 34 2.85 -10.57 -10.74
CA TYR A 34 4.22 -10.70 -11.21
C TYR A 34 4.25 -11.22 -12.66
N LYS A 35 5.42 -11.17 -13.30
CA LYS A 35 5.64 -11.81 -14.61
C LYS A 35 6.48 -13.07 -14.47
N ASP A 36 5.97 -14.17 -14.99
CA ASP A 36 6.73 -15.40 -15.18
C ASP A 36 6.82 -15.70 -16.68
N LYS A 37 8.04 -15.70 -17.22
CA LYS A 37 8.31 -15.88 -18.66
C LYS A 37 7.48 -14.95 -19.55
N GLY A 38 7.27 -13.70 -19.10
CA GLY A 38 6.50 -12.68 -19.81
C GLY A 38 4.98 -12.76 -19.63
N VAL A 39 4.47 -13.81 -18.98
CA VAL A 39 3.03 -13.97 -18.68
C VAL A 39 2.72 -13.35 -17.33
N LEU A 40 1.69 -12.51 -17.28
CA LEU A 40 1.17 -11.94 -16.03
C LEU A 40 0.51 -13.04 -15.20
N LYS A 41 0.91 -13.15 -13.93
CA LYS A 41 0.33 -14.07 -12.96
C LYS A 41 -0.07 -13.31 -11.70
N GLU A 42 -1.15 -13.75 -11.08
CA GLU A 42 -1.53 -13.32 -9.74
C GLU A 42 -0.84 -14.23 -8.71
N TYR A 43 -0.31 -13.64 -7.66
CA TYR A 43 0.33 -14.38 -6.58
C TYR A 43 -0.76 -14.87 -5.62
N GLY A 44 -1.18 -16.12 -5.81
CA GLY A 44 -2.32 -16.74 -5.12
C GLY A 44 -2.27 -16.72 -3.58
N VAL A 45 -1.06 -16.61 -3.01
CA VAL A 45 -0.87 -16.51 -1.56
C VAL A 45 -1.39 -15.17 -1.02
N LEU A 46 -1.48 -14.12 -1.83
CA LEU A 46 -1.97 -12.78 -1.46
C LEU A 46 -3.14 -12.33 -2.35
N ALA A 47 -3.80 -13.27 -3.01
CA ALA A 47 -4.88 -12.99 -3.96
C ALA A 47 -6.22 -13.47 -3.39
N ASN A 48 -6.68 -12.81 -2.34
CA ASN A 48 -8.11 -12.84 -2.04
C ASN A 48 -8.88 -12.22 -3.21
N ASN A 49 -10.11 -12.66 -3.43
CA ASN A 49 -11.03 -11.98 -4.33
C ASN A 49 -11.84 -10.96 -3.53
N PRO A 50 -12.14 -9.78 -4.10
CA PRO A 50 -12.90 -8.77 -3.39
C PRO A 50 -14.28 -9.31 -3.02
N ARG A 51 -14.59 -9.35 -1.72
CA ARG A 51 -15.81 -9.95 -1.19
C ARG A 51 -16.89 -8.89 -1.04
N LYS A 52 -18.11 -9.22 -1.49
CA LYS A 52 -19.33 -8.48 -1.16
C LYS A 52 -20.16 -9.22 -0.12
N ASP A 53 -20.68 -8.48 0.84
CA ASP A 53 -21.69 -8.95 1.77
C ASP A 53 -22.77 -7.88 1.93
N ALA A 54 -24.04 -8.26 1.77
CA ALA A 54 -25.19 -7.36 1.73
C ALA A 54 -25.04 -6.16 0.76
N GLY A 55 -24.31 -6.34 -0.35
CA GLY A 55 -24.10 -5.31 -1.38
C GLY A 55 -22.90 -4.38 -1.13
N GLU A 56 -22.24 -4.48 0.03
CA GLU A 56 -21.06 -3.71 0.37
C GLU A 56 -19.80 -4.56 0.23
N TYR A 57 -18.69 -3.94 -0.16
CA TYR A 57 -17.39 -4.60 -0.04
C TYR A 57 -16.97 -4.65 1.42
N ILE A 58 -16.39 -5.76 1.85
CA ILE A 58 -15.95 -5.96 3.23
C ILE A 58 -14.50 -6.42 3.27
N LEU A 59 -13.75 -5.96 4.27
CA LEU A 59 -12.50 -6.62 4.67
C LEU A 59 -12.87 -7.92 5.37
N SER A 60 -12.36 -9.04 4.87
CA SER A 60 -12.79 -10.36 5.32
C SER A 60 -11.62 -11.22 5.80
N PRO A 61 -11.44 -11.43 7.13
CA PRO A 61 -10.62 -12.53 7.61
C PRO A 61 -11.18 -13.86 7.06
N THR A 62 -10.49 -14.49 6.11
CA THR A 62 -10.85 -15.85 5.68
C THR A 62 -10.19 -16.85 6.61
N SER A 63 -11.00 -17.58 7.38
CA SER A 63 -10.49 -18.73 8.12
C SER A 63 -10.23 -19.86 7.13
N GLU A 64 -8.97 -20.08 6.75
CA GLU A 64 -8.27 -21.30 7.16
C GLU A 64 -6.93 -21.55 6.45
N LEU A 65 -6.60 -21.03 5.25
CA LEU A 65 -5.37 -21.52 4.54
C LEU A 65 -4.71 -20.57 3.51
N ALA A 66 -4.94 -19.26 3.52
CA ALA A 66 -4.30 -18.34 2.56
C ALA A 66 -3.85 -17.07 3.26
N ALA A 67 -2.67 -16.52 2.91
CA ALA A 67 -2.25 -15.24 3.47
C ALA A 67 -3.26 -14.16 3.03
N THR A 68 -3.83 -13.48 4.02
CA THR A 68 -5.12 -12.79 3.87
C THR A 68 -5.02 -11.29 3.61
N ASP A 69 -3.81 -10.80 3.30
CA ASP A 69 -3.57 -9.39 3.01
C ASP A 69 -4.53 -8.86 1.93
N GLU A 70 -5.27 -7.82 2.29
CA GLU A 70 -6.32 -7.24 1.47
C GLU A 70 -6.19 -5.73 1.51
N ILE A 71 -6.20 -5.06 0.36
CA ILE A 71 -6.15 -3.59 0.31
C ILE A 71 -7.19 -3.08 -0.70
N TYR A 72 -8.07 -2.21 -0.22
CA TYR A 72 -8.94 -1.38 -1.03
C TYR A 72 -8.50 0.08 -0.98
N ILE A 73 -8.68 0.77 -2.10
CA ILE A 73 -8.47 2.22 -2.16
C ILE A 73 -9.74 2.86 -2.72
N GLN A 74 -10.41 3.67 -1.91
CA GLN A 74 -11.50 4.53 -2.34
C GLN A 74 -10.94 5.90 -2.72
N ILE A 75 -11.19 6.34 -3.94
CA ILE A 75 -10.81 7.66 -4.44
C ILE A 75 -12.09 8.47 -4.64
N LYS A 76 -12.16 9.63 -4.00
CA LYS A 76 -13.24 10.61 -4.16
C LYS A 76 -12.62 11.99 -4.27
N ASP A 77 -12.97 12.75 -5.30
CA ASP A 77 -12.42 14.08 -5.58
C ASP A 77 -10.88 14.10 -5.55
N ASN A 78 -10.25 13.06 -6.13
CA ASN A 78 -8.78 12.87 -6.12
C ASN A 78 -8.16 12.71 -4.71
N VAL A 79 -8.94 12.35 -3.70
CA VAL A 79 -8.48 12.05 -2.34
C VAL A 79 -8.59 10.54 -2.06
N PRO A 80 -7.47 9.81 -1.94
CA PRO A 80 -7.47 8.39 -1.61
C PRO A 80 -7.72 8.14 -0.11
N THR A 81 -8.59 7.19 0.18
CA THR A 81 -8.74 6.53 1.49
C THR A 81 -8.48 5.04 1.30
N ILE A 82 -7.51 4.52 2.04
CA ILE A 82 -7.08 3.13 1.97
C ILE A 82 -7.76 2.37 3.11
N PHE A 83 -8.24 1.16 2.82
CA PHE A 83 -8.76 0.21 3.80
C PHE A 83 -8.00 -1.09 3.63
N PHE A 84 -7.52 -1.67 4.72
CA PHE A 84 -6.65 -2.84 4.61
C PHE A 84 -6.88 -3.83 5.74
N TYR A 85 -6.54 -5.06 5.43
CA TYR A 85 -6.41 -6.18 6.32
C TYR A 85 -5.00 -6.75 6.12
N HIS A 86 -4.28 -7.02 7.20
CA HIS A 86 -3.03 -7.77 7.17
C HIS A 86 -3.09 -8.93 8.14
N GLU A 87 -2.65 -10.09 7.67
CA GLU A 87 -2.44 -11.25 8.53
C GLU A 87 -1.18 -11.05 9.36
N SER A 88 -1.22 -11.41 10.63
CA SER A 88 0.00 -11.41 11.45
C SER A 88 0.68 -12.78 11.36
N SER A 89 1.98 -12.78 11.03
CA SER A 89 2.83 -13.97 11.08
C SER A 89 3.18 -14.39 12.51
N ASP A 90 3.13 -13.45 13.47
CA ASP A 90 3.78 -13.61 14.78
C ASP A 90 2.84 -13.42 15.98
N ALA A 91 1.60 -13.01 15.75
CA ALA A 91 0.60 -12.84 16.80
C ALA A 91 -0.70 -13.57 16.43
N ASP A 92 -1.42 -14.08 17.43
CA ASP A 92 -2.80 -14.60 17.31
C ASP A 92 -3.83 -13.52 16.86
N LEU A 93 -3.34 -12.38 16.37
CA LEU A 93 -4.07 -11.15 16.12
C LEU A 93 -3.74 -10.59 14.73
N ASN A 94 -4.74 -10.58 13.87
CA ASN A 94 -4.70 -9.92 12.57
C ASN A 94 -4.90 -8.42 12.72
N VAL A 95 -4.42 -7.64 11.74
CA VAL A 95 -4.50 -6.19 11.75
C VAL A 95 -5.52 -5.73 10.71
N VAL A 96 -6.43 -4.87 11.12
CA VAL A 96 -7.31 -4.15 10.19
C VAL A 96 -7.12 -2.67 10.35
N GLY A 97 -7.10 -1.95 9.25
CA GLY A 97 -6.88 -0.52 9.28
C GLY A 97 -7.52 0.26 8.14
N TRP A 98 -7.47 1.57 8.32
CA TRP A 98 -7.70 2.52 7.25
C TRP A 98 -6.70 3.68 7.35
N ALA A 99 -6.39 4.29 6.22
CA ALA A 99 -5.49 5.43 6.15
C ALA A 99 -6.02 6.48 5.19
N SER A 100 -5.81 7.75 5.52
CA SER A 100 -6.01 8.84 4.55
C SER A 100 -4.70 9.15 3.86
N ALA A 101 -4.76 9.34 2.55
CA ALA A 101 -3.60 9.62 1.74
C ALA A 101 -3.86 10.82 0.83
N LYS A 102 -2.79 11.33 0.23
CA LYS A 102 -2.84 12.40 -0.79
C LYS A 102 -1.99 12.01 -1.98
N PHE A 103 -2.41 12.40 -3.18
CA PHE A 103 -1.54 12.35 -4.34
C PHE A 103 -0.63 13.57 -4.39
N SER A 104 0.65 13.35 -4.66
CA SER A 104 1.67 14.39 -4.82
C SER A 104 2.75 13.89 -5.76
N GLU A 105 3.02 14.61 -6.85
CA GLU A 105 4.16 14.33 -7.76
C GLU A 105 4.26 12.89 -8.28
N GLY A 106 3.12 12.23 -8.50
CA GLY A 106 3.09 10.82 -8.95
C GLY A 106 3.24 9.80 -7.83
N GLU A 107 3.18 10.23 -6.57
CA GLU A 107 3.17 9.38 -5.38
C GLU A 107 1.84 9.50 -4.64
N MET A 108 1.43 8.42 -3.99
CA MET A 108 0.42 8.43 -2.93
C MET A 108 1.15 8.46 -1.59
N ILE A 109 0.85 9.46 -0.76
CA ILE A 109 1.55 9.66 0.53
C ILE A 109 0.59 9.41 1.68
N VAL A 110 0.94 8.45 2.54
CA VAL A 110 0.23 8.08 3.78
C VAL A 110 0.99 8.64 4.98
N SER A 111 0.40 9.58 5.72
CA SER A 111 1.08 10.15 6.91
C SER A 111 0.75 9.41 8.21
N ALA A 112 -0.41 8.75 8.25
CA ALA A 112 -0.88 8.00 9.40
C ALA A 112 -1.89 6.95 8.97
N ASN A 113 -1.90 5.82 9.66
CA ASN A 113 -2.96 4.83 9.59
C ASN A 113 -3.71 4.75 10.93
N THR A 114 -4.93 4.24 10.89
CA THR A 114 -5.71 3.88 12.08
C THR A 114 -5.92 2.39 12.03
N ILE A 115 -5.43 1.66 13.04
CA ILE A 115 -5.47 0.21 13.07
C ILE A 115 -6.11 -0.33 14.35
N ARG A 116 -6.60 -1.55 14.29
CA ARG A 116 -6.96 -2.34 15.47
C ARG A 116 -6.65 -3.80 15.20
N PHE A 117 -6.49 -4.55 16.28
CA PHE A 117 -6.29 -5.99 16.21
C PHE A 117 -7.64 -6.73 16.20
N LEU A 118 -7.70 -7.79 15.41
CA LEU A 118 -8.77 -8.78 15.42
C LEU A 118 -8.19 -10.13 15.78
N LYS A 119 -8.93 -10.96 16.52
CA LYS A 119 -8.57 -12.36 16.68
C LYS A 119 -8.63 -13.06 15.32
N GLU A 120 -7.79 -14.08 15.14
CA GLU A 120 -7.78 -14.91 13.93
C GLU A 120 -9.17 -15.49 13.57
N ASP A 121 -9.92 -15.91 14.59
CA ASP A 121 -11.27 -16.49 14.45
C ASP A 121 -12.39 -15.44 14.32
N SER A 122 -12.06 -14.15 14.32
CA SER A 122 -13.04 -13.07 14.27
C SER A 122 -13.94 -13.18 13.04
N LYS A 123 -15.24 -13.08 13.25
CA LYS A 123 -16.26 -12.97 12.20
C LYS A 123 -16.79 -11.54 12.06
N GLU A 124 -16.05 -10.57 12.61
CA GLU A 124 -16.43 -9.17 12.52
C GLU A 124 -16.50 -8.72 11.06
N ARG A 125 -17.62 -8.09 10.72
CA ARG A 125 -17.85 -7.52 9.39
C ARG A 125 -17.34 -6.08 9.37
N ILE A 126 -16.39 -5.79 8.50
CA ILE A 126 -15.80 -4.45 8.35
C ILE A 126 -16.06 -3.95 6.95
N SER A 127 -17.00 -3.01 6.81
CA SER A 127 -17.34 -2.40 5.53
C SER A 127 -16.20 -1.54 4.99
N VAL A 128 -15.90 -1.71 3.72
CA VAL A 128 -15.01 -0.81 2.98
C VAL A 128 -15.77 0.49 2.67
N GLY A 129 -15.18 1.62 3.06
CA GLY A 129 -15.80 2.95 2.91
C GLY A 129 -16.15 3.61 4.25
N ASP A 130 -16.26 2.84 5.33
CA ASP A 130 -16.58 3.33 6.66
C ASP A 130 -15.32 3.37 7.54
N LYS A 131 -14.91 4.58 7.94
CA LYS A 131 -13.80 4.75 8.89
C LYS A 131 -14.22 4.27 10.28
N PHE A 132 -13.42 3.41 10.88
CA PHE A 132 -13.64 2.86 12.22
C PHE A 132 -12.64 3.39 13.25
N ASN A 133 -12.96 3.24 14.53
CA ASN A 133 -12.08 3.63 15.62
C ASN A 133 -10.91 2.63 15.79
N GLY A 134 -9.74 3.14 16.13
CA GLY A 134 -8.55 2.33 16.37
C GLY A 134 -7.38 3.17 16.88
N LYS A 135 -6.23 2.53 17.00
CA LYS A 135 -4.95 3.18 17.29
C LYS A 135 -4.46 3.95 16.07
N VAL A 136 -4.17 5.23 16.24
CA VAL A 136 -3.51 6.03 15.20
C VAL A 136 -2.00 5.81 15.28
N VAL A 137 -1.41 5.27 14.22
CA VAL A 137 0.05 5.14 14.06
C VAL A 137 0.52 6.17 13.04
N ARG A 138 1.58 6.91 13.39
CA ARG A 138 2.12 8.00 12.57
C ARG A 138 3.53 7.65 12.12
N LEU A 139 3.84 8.01 10.87
CA LEU A 139 5.20 7.95 10.34
C LEU A 139 5.75 9.37 10.25
N ASP A 140 6.98 9.58 10.75
CA ASP A 140 7.61 10.90 10.77
C ASP A 140 7.79 11.51 9.38
N ILE A 141 8.08 10.67 8.38
CA ILE A 141 8.35 11.09 6.99
C ILE A 141 7.18 10.73 6.05
N GLY A 142 6.17 10.01 6.55
CA GLY A 142 5.09 9.42 5.76
C GLY A 142 5.56 8.26 4.88
N GLU A 143 4.67 7.31 4.63
CA GLU A 143 4.87 6.21 3.68
C GLU A 143 4.54 6.72 2.27
N LYS A 144 5.51 6.57 1.36
CA LYS A 144 5.41 6.99 -0.04
C LYS A 144 5.17 5.79 -0.92
N ALA A 145 4.10 5.83 -1.70
CA ALA A 145 3.76 4.82 -2.68
C ALA A 145 3.80 5.44 -4.09
N PRO A 146 4.91 5.30 -4.82
CA PRO A 146 4.97 5.70 -6.23
C PRO A 146 3.88 4.98 -7.03
N ILE A 147 3.08 5.73 -7.79
CA ILE A 147 2.00 5.19 -8.61
C ILE A 147 2.31 5.28 -10.10
N GLU A 148 2.08 4.19 -10.80
CA GLU A 148 2.12 4.13 -12.26
C GLU A 148 0.70 3.94 -12.78
N GLU A 149 0.19 4.93 -13.52
CA GLU A 149 -1.11 4.81 -14.16
C GLU A 149 -1.04 3.77 -15.27
N VAL A 150 -1.88 2.73 -15.19
CA VAL A 150 -1.92 1.67 -16.19
C VAL A 150 -2.90 2.06 -17.30
N ASN A 151 -4.07 2.58 -16.91
CA ASN A 151 -5.12 3.13 -17.77
C ASN A 151 -6.27 3.69 -16.89
N ASP A 152 -7.35 4.14 -17.54
CA ASP A 152 -8.61 4.57 -16.91
C ASP A 152 -9.25 3.57 -15.92
N LYS A 153 -8.81 2.30 -15.91
CA LYS A 153 -9.36 1.22 -15.09
C LYS A 153 -8.43 0.81 -13.94
N GLY A 154 -7.24 1.41 -13.80
CA GLY A 154 -6.33 1.03 -12.73
C GLY A 154 -4.96 1.70 -12.75
N PHE A 155 -4.27 1.55 -11.63
CA PHE A 155 -2.89 1.99 -11.42
C PHE A 155 -2.11 0.89 -10.71
N SER A 156 -0.79 1.03 -10.62
CA SER A 156 0.08 0.07 -9.95
C SER A 156 1.07 0.73 -9.02
N ILE A 157 1.50 -0.01 -8.01
CA ILE A 157 2.64 0.31 -7.14
C ILE A 157 3.70 -0.77 -7.37
N ASP A 158 4.81 -0.39 -7.99
CA ASP A 158 5.99 -1.26 -8.11
C ASP A 158 6.68 -1.38 -6.75
N CYS A 159 6.87 -2.61 -6.27
CA CYS A 159 7.39 -2.82 -4.93
C CYS A 159 8.88 -2.48 -4.76
N ASN A 160 9.69 -2.59 -5.82
CA ASN A 160 11.08 -2.09 -5.74
C ASN A 160 11.09 -0.58 -5.59
N GLN A 161 10.26 0.11 -6.37
CA GLN A 161 10.18 1.56 -6.31
C GLN A 161 9.65 2.02 -4.95
N TYR A 162 8.62 1.35 -4.43
CA TYR A 162 8.09 1.58 -3.09
C TYR A 162 9.16 1.40 -2.00
N LEU A 163 9.87 0.26 -1.97
CA LEU A 163 10.90 0.03 -0.95
C LEU A 163 12.03 1.05 -1.04
N LYS A 164 12.42 1.45 -2.26
CA LYS A 164 13.44 2.47 -2.49
C LYS A 164 12.97 3.85 -2.05
N ALA A 165 11.72 4.24 -2.34
CA ALA A 165 11.17 5.55 -1.99
C ALA A 165 11.12 5.78 -0.47
N ASN A 166 10.99 4.69 0.29
CA ASN A 166 10.93 4.71 1.75
C ASN A 166 12.23 4.26 2.44
N ASN A 167 13.25 3.86 1.68
CA ASN A 167 14.52 3.34 2.20
C ASN A 167 14.41 2.07 3.07
N TYR A 168 13.34 1.29 2.94
CA TYR A 168 13.05 0.15 3.81
C TYR A 168 14.01 -1.03 3.62
N ALA A 169 14.69 -1.13 2.49
CA ALA A 169 15.76 -2.12 2.31
C ALA A 169 16.96 -1.87 3.28
N GLU A 170 17.18 -0.61 3.66
CA GLU A 170 18.30 -0.21 4.53
C GLU A 170 17.86 -0.04 5.99
N THR A 171 16.63 0.44 6.22
CA THR A 171 16.12 0.75 7.58
C THR A 171 15.27 -0.35 8.19
N GLY A 172 14.87 -1.36 7.41
CA GLY A 172 13.78 -2.26 7.76
C GLY A 172 12.41 -1.60 7.64
N LEU A 173 11.36 -2.39 7.85
CA LEU A 173 9.99 -1.90 7.97
C LEU A 173 9.80 -1.26 9.35
N PRO A 174 9.19 -0.06 9.45
CA PRO A 174 8.97 0.59 10.72
C PRO A 174 7.79 -0.03 11.46
N ASP A 175 8.01 -0.36 12.73
CA ASP A 175 6.98 -0.73 13.68
C ASP A 175 6.95 0.24 14.85
N VAL A 176 5.75 0.50 15.38
CA VAL A 176 5.58 1.27 16.62
C VAL A 176 5.30 0.30 17.74
N GLU A 177 6.15 0.29 18.76
CA GLU A 177 5.98 -0.57 19.93
C GLU A 177 5.42 0.21 21.12
N GLU A 178 4.47 -0.41 21.84
CA GLU A 178 3.94 0.14 23.09
C GLU A 178 3.95 -0.92 24.21
N PRO A 179 4.01 -0.52 25.49
CA PRO A 179 3.83 -1.45 26.59
C PRO A 179 2.52 -2.23 26.46
N ASP A 180 2.55 -3.53 26.78
CA ASP A 180 1.36 -4.36 26.79
C ASP A 180 0.23 -3.70 27.59
N PRO A 181 -0.96 -3.48 26.99
CA PRO A 181 -2.08 -2.84 27.68
C PRO A 181 -2.58 -3.67 28.87
N SER A 182 -2.25 -4.97 28.94
CA SER A 182 -2.51 -5.82 30.11
C SER A 182 -1.50 -5.65 31.25
N GLY A 183 -0.49 -4.79 31.07
CA GLY A 183 0.50 -4.42 32.08
C GLY A 183 1.58 -5.47 32.35
N ARG A 184 1.73 -6.50 31.49
CA ARG A 184 2.79 -7.50 31.66
C ARG A 184 4.15 -6.85 31.43
N LYS A 185 4.98 -6.84 32.48
CA LYS A 185 6.31 -6.23 32.44
C LYS A 185 7.19 -6.93 31.38
N GLY A 186 7.86 -6.12 30.57
CA GLY A 186 8.79 -6.61 29.55
C GLY A 186 8.13 -7.11 28.27
N ILE A 187 6.81 -6.95 28.11
CA ILE A 187 6.10 -7.26 26.87
C ILE A 187 5.74 -5.94 26.17
N LEU A 188 6.12 -5.85 24.90
CA LEU A 188 5.72 -4.78 24.00
C LEU A 188 4.76 -5.34 22.95
N VAL A 189 3.84 -4.50 22.52
CA VAL A 189 2.92 -4.76 21.41
C VAL A 189 3.38 -3.90 20.24
N GLY A 190 3.83 -4.55 19.18
CA GLY A 190 4.18 -3.91 17.91
C GLY A 190 2.94 -3.63 17.08
N TYR A 191 2.92 -2.45 16.45
CA TYR A 191 1.87 -1.97 15.57
C TYR A 191 2.50 -1.63 14.21
N PRO A 192 2.04 -2.26 13.11
CA PRO A 192 2.58 -1.96 11.80
C PRO A 192 2.27 -0.51 11.41
N ALA A 193 3.32 0.24 11.10
CA ALA A 193 3.18 1.64 10.75
C ALA A 193 2.91 1.86 9.25
N THR A 194 3.20 0.86 8.43
CA THR A 194 3.05 0.83 6.97
C THR A 194 1.74 0.19 6.53
N VAL A 195 1.32 0.46 5.29
CA VAL A 195 0.11 -0.08 4.65
C VAL A 195 0.44 -1.04 3.52
N PHE A 196 1.48 -0.79 2.73
CA PHE A 196 1.79 -1.60 1.52
C PHE A 196 2.82 -2.71 1.76
N ALA A 197 3.48 -2.71 2.91
CA ALA A 197 4.41 -3.76 3.32
C ALA A 197 4.28 -4.00 4.83
N VAL A 198 3.75 -5.15 5.23
CA VAL A 198 3.57 -5.52 6.64
C VAL A 198 4.14 -6.93 6.83
N GLY A 199 4.95 -7.10 7.88
CA GLY A 199 5.58 -8.38 8.22
C GLY A 199 6.27 -9.06 7.04
N GLU A 200 6.31 -10.40 7.05
CA GLU A 200 6.84 -11.20 5.94
C GLU A 200 5.83 -11.49 4.84
N LEU A 201 4.54 -11.19 5.07
CA LEU A 201 3.43 -11.68 4.24
C LEU A 201 3.07 -10.72 3.10
N GLY A 202 3.33 -9.41 3.19
CA GLY A 202 3.06 -8.48 2.09
C GLY A 202 4.03 -8.64 0.90
N ILE A 203 3.57 -8.51 -0.35
CA ILE A 203 4.45 -8.67 -1.54
C ILE A 203 5.59 -7.68 -1.61
N CYS A 204 5.40 -6.45 -1.12
CA CYS A 204 6.49 -5.50 -1.09
C CYS A 204 7.48 -5.88 0.01
N SER A 205 7.03 -6.54 1.08
CA SER A 205 7.90 -7.20 2.06
C SER A 205 8.60 -8.44 1.50
N ALA A 206 8.00 -9.15 0.54
CA ALA A 206 8.59 -10.36 -0.06
C ALA A 206 9.94 -10.12 -0.75
N PHE A 207 10.27 -8.87 -1.07
CA PHE A 207 11.58 -8.46 -1.56
C PHE A 207 12.67 -8.48 -0.47
N LEU A 208 12.27 -8.35 0.80
CA LEU A 208 13.14 -8.38 1.96
C LEU A 208 13.43 -9.82 2.40
N ASN A 209 12.62 -10.80 2.00
CA ASN A 209 12.81 -12.21 2.32
C ASN A 209 13.63 -12.92 1.23
N ASP A 210 14.73 -13.58 1.61
CA ASP A 210 15.61 -14.24 0.65
C ASP A 210 15.05 -15.51 0.00
N ASP A 211 14.12 -16.19 0.66
CA ASP A 211 13.56 -17.49 0.26
C ASP A 211 12.46 -17.39 -0.82
N VAL A 212 11.99 -16.17 -1.11
CA VAL A 212 10.97 -15.92 -2.13
C VAL A 212 11.57 -16.05 -3.54
N VAL A 213 10.86 -16.75 -4.44
CA VAL A 213 11.38 -16.95 -5.80
C VAL A 213 11.57 -15.62 -6.55
N PRO A 214 12.64 -15.46 -7.36
CA PRO A 214 13.02 -14.17 -7.95
C PRO A 214 11.96 -13.48 -8.80
N GLN A 215 11.01 -14.23 -9.38
CA GLN A 215 9.92 -13.66 -10.18
C GLN A 215 8.93 -12.88 -9.30
N ILE A 216 8.67 -13.36 -8.08
CA ILE A 216 7.78 -12.70 -7.12
C ILE A 216 8.48 -11.47 -6.54
N LYS A 217 9.80 -11.53 -6.31
CA LYS A 217 10.66 -10.35 -6.03
C LYS A 217 10.79 -9.38 -7.21
N LYS A 218 9.93 -9.44 -8.21
CA LYS A 218 9.77 -8.40 -9.25
C LYS A 218 8.29 -8.06 -9.45
N GLY A 219 7.47 -8.43 -8.48
CA GLY A 219 6.05 -8.18 -8.46
C GLY A 219 5.71 -6.74 -8.11
N TRP A 220 4.44 -6.43 -8.30
CA TRP A 220 3.84 -5.14 -7.99
C TRP A 220 2.40 -5.34 -7.56
N ILE A 221 1.82 -4.31 -6.94
CA ILE A 221 0.39 -4.30 -6.61
C ILE A 221 -0.32 -3.60 -7.76
N GLN A 222 -1.29 -4.26 -8.39
CA GLN A 222 -2.14 -3.70 -9.42
C GLN A 222 -3.51 -3.36 -8.85
N PHE A 223 -3.81 -2.08 -8.69
CA PHE A 223 -5.11 -1.59 -8.26
C PHE A 223 -6.06 -1.54 -9.45
N ARG A 224 -7.04 -2.44 -9.46
CA ARG A 224 -8.08 -2.49 -10.49
C ARG A 224 -9.35 -1.87 -9.95
N ARG A 225 -9.96 -0.98 -10.73
CA ARG A 225 -11.23 -0.34 -10.36
C ARG A 225 -12.35 -1.38 -10.34
N LEU A 226 -13.12 -1.38 -9.27
CA LEU A 226 -14.31 -2.18 -9.07
C LEU A 226 -15.51 -1.46 -9.71
N ASN A 227 -16.40 -2.25 -10.33
CA ASN A 227 -17.64 -1.78 -10.95
C ASN A 227 -18.77 -1.62 -9.94
#